data_AF-A0A353Y564-F1
#
_entry.id   AF-A0A353Y564-F1
#
_cell.length_a   1.000
_cell.length_b   1.000
_cell.length_c   1.000
_cell.angle_alpha   90.00
_cell.angle_beta   90.00
_cell.angle_gamma   90.00
#
_symmetry.space_group_name_H-M   'P 1'
#
loop_
_entity.id
_entity.type
_entity.pdbx_description
1 polymer ?
#
loop_
_entity_poly.entity_id
_entity_poly.type
_entity_poly.pdbx_seq_one_letter_code
_entity_poly.pdbx_strand_id
1 'polypeptide(L)'
;AGVPAEQPALFIGRHGTRLTPQSIWQRLKRRSLQAGLATPVHPHMLRHSFASHVLQSSSDLRAVQELLGHANVSTTQVYTRLDF
;
A
#
# COMPACT_ATOMS: atom_id res chain seq x y z
N ALA A 1 -10.49 -3.10 -15.61
CA ALA A 1 -11.96 -3.26 -15.61
C ALA A 1 -12.45 -3.26 -14.17
N GLY A 2 -13.48 -2.47 -13.85
CA GLY A 2 -13.99 -2.32 -12.48
C GLY A 2 -14.78 -3.54 -12.03
N VAL A 3 -14.58 -3.96 -10.78
CA VAL A 3 -15.36 -5.02 -10.11
C VAL A 3 -16.85 -4.63 -10.11
N PRO A 4 -17.78 -5.56 -10.39
CA PRO A 4 -19.21 -5.26 -10.47
C PRO A 4 -19.77 -4.65 -9.17
N ALA A 5 -20.82 -3.85 -9.32
CA ALA A 5 -21.41 -2.98 -8.30
C ALA A 5 -22.37 -3.71 -7.33
N GLU A 6 -22.14 -4.98 -7.01
CA GLU A 6 -23.06 -5.72 -6.13
C GLU A 6 -22.92 -5.35 -4.65
N GLN A 7 -21.78 -4.76 -4.26
CA GLN A 7 -21.53 -4.33 -2.89
C GLN A 7 -21.16 -2.85 -2.83
N PRO A 8 -21.73 -2.08 -1.90
CA PRO A 8 -21.38 -0.68 -1.71
C PRO A 8 -19.89 -0.54 -1.39
N ALA A 9 -19.24 0.43 -2.03
CA ALA A 9 -17.82 0.68 -1.78
C ALA A 9 -17.64 1.35 -0.41
N LEU A 10 -16.80 0.77 0.46
CA LEU A 10 -16.43 1.39 1.73
C LEU A 10 -15.76 2.76 1.52
N PHE A 11 -14.91 2.87 0.50
CA PHE A 11 -14.23 4.11 0.14
C PHE A 11 -14.82 4.72 -1.14
N ILE A 12 -15.40 5.90 -1.00
CA ILE A 12 -16.02 6.66 -2.08
C ILE A 12 -15.26 7.96 -2.38
N GLY A 13 -15.31 8.38 -3.65
CA GLY A 13 -14.85 9.68 -4.12
C GLY A 13 -15.86 10.79 -3.83
N ARG A 14 -15.51 12.04 -4.20
CA ARG A 14 -16.35 13.23 -3.97
C ARG A 14 -17.72 13.16 -4.65
N HIS A 15 -17.86 12.35 -5.69
CA HIS A 15 -19.10 12.18 -6.46
C HIS A 15 -19.89 10.92 -6.06
N GLY A 16 -19.59 10.32 -4.89
CA GLY A 16 -20.28 9.11 -4.42
C GLY A 16 -19.87 7.82 -5.14
N THR A 17 -18.96 7.90 -6.11
CA THR A 17 -18.45 6.74 -6.86
C THR A 17 -17.32 6.04 -6.11
N ARG A 18 -17.09 4.74 -6.38
CA ARG A 18 -15.96 3.99 -5.82
C ARG A 18 -14.65 4.72 -6.08
N LEU A 19 -13.83 4.83 -5.04
CA LEU A 19 -12.54 5.51 -5.13
C LEU A 19 -11.57 4.67 -5.99
N THR A 20 -10.94 5.29 -6.98
CA THR A 20 -10.03 4.61 -7.91
C THR A 20 -8.58 4.56 -7.38
N PRO A 21 -7.77 3.55 -7.77
CA PRO A 21 -6.36 3.49 -7.40
C PRO A 21 -5.57 4.75 -7.79
N GLN A 22 -5.86 5.32 -8.96
CA GLN A 22 -5.25 6.56 -9.42
C GLN A 22 -5.60 7.75 -8.50
N SER A 23 -6.83 7.82 -7.99
CA SER A 23 -7.22 8.86 -7.02
C SER A 23 -6.46 8.73 -5.71
N ILE A 24 -6.23 7.51 -5.21
CA ILE A 24 -5.37 7.27 -4.04
C ILE A 24 -3.94 7.75 -4.32
N TRP A 25 -3.37 7.37 -5.47
CA TRP A 25 -2.00 7.75 -5.83
C TRP A 25 -1.82 9.27 -5.83
N GLN A 26 -2.73 10.01 -6.48
CA GLN A 26 -2.69 11.48 -6.52
C GLN A 26 -2.87 12.11 -5.13
N ARG A 27 -3.73 11.53 -4.29
CA ARG A 27 -3.93 12.00 -2.90
C ARG A 27 -2.67 11.80 -2.06
N LEU A 28 -2.01 10.66 -2.17
CA LEU A 28 -0.76 10.36 -1.45
C LEU A 28 0.37 11.28 -1.90
N LYS A 29 0.56 11.45 -3.22
CA LYS A 29 1.53 12.40 -3.78
C LYS A 29 1.31 13.80 -3.22
N ARG A 30 0.08 14.32 -3.28
CA ARG A 30 -0.23 15.65 -2.74
C ARG A 30 0.07 15.75 -1.25
N ARG A 31 -0.30 14.75 -0.45
CA ARG A 31 -0.03 14.72 0.99
C ARG A 31 1.47 14.69 1.30
N SER A 32 2.26 13.94 0.53
CA SER A 32 3.72 13.91 0.72
C SER A 32 4.38 15.26 0.50
N LEU A 33 3.92 16.01 -0.51
CA LEU A 33 4.41 17.37 -0.77
C LEU A 33 4.01 18.32 0.36
N GLN A 34 2.77 18.23 0.85
CA GLN A 34 2.29 19.02 1.99
C GLN A 34 3.05 18.71 3.29
N ALA A 35 3.52 17.47 3.45
CA ALA A 35 4.35 17.05 4.57
C ALA A 35 5.84 17.42 4.41
N GLY A 36 6.23 18.09 3.32
CA GLY A 36 7.61 18.49 3.07
C GLY A 36 8.56 17.34 2.72
N LEU A 37 8.03 16.20 2.27
CA LEU A 37 8.85 15.05 1.90
C LEU A 37 9.57 15.32 0.57
N ALA A 38 10.87 15.04 0.54
CA ALA A 38 11.70 15.18 -0.67
C ALA A 38 11.24 14.25 -1.81
N THR A 39 10.70 13.07 -1.46
CA THR A 39 10.25 12.08 -2.43
C THR A 39 8.72 11.93 -2.36
N PRO A 40 8.02 11.96 -3.51
CA PRO A 40 6.59 11.70 -3.56
C PRO A 40 6.24 10.29 -3.04
N VAL A 41 5.25 10.21 -2.15
CA VAL A 41 4.78 8.93 -1.60
C VAL A 41 3.69 8.32 -2.47
N HIS A 42 3.77 7.01 -2.69
CA HIS A 42 2.77 6.22 -3.41
C HIS A 42 2.40 4.92 -2.64
N PRO A 43 1.30 4.21 -3.00
CA PRO A 43 0.79 3.09 -2.21
C PRO A 43 1.82 1.99 -1.90
N HIS A 44 2.65 1.62 -2.88
CA HIS A 44 3.68 0.60 -2.67
C HIS A 44 4.76 1.01 -1.67
N MET A 45 5.13 2.30 -1.57
CA MET A 45 6.07 2.76 -0.54
C MET A 45 5.50 2.58 0.86
N LEU A 46 4.23 2.95 1.07
CA LEU A 46 3.58 2.76 2.36
C LEU A 46 3.48 1.28 2.75
N ARG A 47 3.14 0.41 1.79
CA ARG A 47 3.13 -1.05 2.02
C ARG A 47 4.52 -1.57 2.39
N HIS A 48 5.57 -1.09 1.73
CA HIS A 48 6.95 -1.47 2.04
C HIS A 48 7.38 -0.97 3.42
N SER A 49 7.15 0.31 3.74
CA SER A 49 7.48 0.88 5.05
C SER A 49 6.79 0.14 6.19
N PHE A 50 5.52 -0.22 6.02
CA PHE A 50 4.79 -1.04 6.98
C PHE A 50 5.39 -2.44 7.11
N ALA A 51 5.64 -3.14 6.00
CA ALA A 51 6.24 -4.47 6.00
C ALA A 51 7.60 -4.48 6.72
N SER A 52 8.50 -3.57 6.33
CA SER A 52 9.83 -3.44 6.92
C SER A 52 9.76 -3.11 8.42
N HIS A 53 8.86 -2.19 8.81
CA HIS A 53 8.69 -1.81 10.22
C HIS A 53 8.19 -2.97 11.07
N VAL A 54 7.19 -3.72 10.59
CA VAL A 54 6.66 -4.87 11.34
C VAL A 54 7.72 -5.97 11.42
N LEU A 55 8.43 -6.29 10.33
CA LEU A 55 9.51 -7.28 10.32
C LEU A 55 10.61 -6.96 11.33
N GLN A 56 11.04 -5.69 11.38
CA GLN A 56 12.04 -5.22 12.34
C GLN A 56 11.57 -5.38 13.79
N SER A 57 10.27 -5.23 14.05
CA SER A 57 9.70 -5.28 15.40
C SER A 57 9.34 -6.69 15.90
N SER A 58 8.92 -7.59 15.01
CA SER A 58 8.40 -8.91 15.41
C SER A 58 9.40 -10.05 15.18
N SER A 59 10.38 -9.88 14.29
CA SER A 59 11.21 -10.97 13.74
C SER A 59 10.43 -12.16 13.14
N ASP A 60 9.10 -12.06 13.04
CA ASP A 60 8.23 -13.10 12.51
C ASP A 60 7.78 -12.74 11.10
N LEU A 61 8.51 -13.31 10.14
CA LEU A 61 8.29 -13.14 8.71
C LEU A 61 6.93 -13.69 8.26
N ARG A 62 6.42 -14.73 8.93
CA ARG A 62 5.17 -15.40 8.56
C ARG A 62 3.96 -14.57 8.99
N ALA A 63 4.00 -14.00 10.19
CA ALA A 63 2.99 -13.04 10.65
C ALA A 63 2.89 -11.81 9.72
N VAL A 64 4.03 -11.29 9.23
CA VAL A 64 4.03 -10.17 8.27
C VAL A 64 3.43 -10.57 6.92
N GLN A 65 3.71 -11.78 6.43
CA GLN A 65 3.15 -12.28 5.18
C GLN A 65 1.62 -12.46 5.26
N GLU A 66 1.10 -12.97 6.37
CA GLU A 66 -0.34 -13.08 6.61
C GLU A 66 -1.00 -11.69 6.70
N LEU A 67 -0.38 -10.75 7.41
CA LEU A 67 -0.86 -9.38 7.59
C LEU A 67 -0.90 -8.57 6.29
N LEU A 68 0.06 -8.79 5.39
CA LEU A 68 0.08 -8.16 4.07
C LEU A 68 -0.85 -8.85 3.06
N GLY A 69 -1.33 -10.06 3.39
CA GLY A 69 -2.12 -10.95 2.54
C GLY A 69 -1.33 -11.49 1.35
N HIS A 70 -1.77 -12.64 0.82
CA HIS A 70 -1.27 -13.31 -0.41
C HIS A 70 -1.32 -12.45 -1.70
N ALA A 71 -1.61 -11.15 -1.60
CA ALA A 71 -1.58 -10.18 -2.68
C ALA A 71 -0.13 -9.95 -3.15
N ASN A 72 0.28 -10.89 -3.99
CA ASN A 72 1.42 -10.91 -4.90
C ASN A 72 2.71 -11.56 -4.38
N VAL A 73 2.70 -12.90 -4.36
CA VAL A 73 3.90 -13.77 -4.39
C VAL A 73 4.79 -13.49 -5.61
N SER A 74 4.40 -12.64 -6.57
CA SER A 74 5.28 -12.20 -7.67
C SER A 74 6.15 -10.98 -7.37
N THR A 75 6.21 -10.47 -6.12
CA THR A 75 7.23 -9.48 -5.70
C THR A 75 7.88 -9.76 -4.34
N THR A 76 7.60 -10.89 -3.71
CA THR A 76 8.19 -11.26 -2.40
C THR A 76 9.68 -11.66 -2.50
N GLN A 77 10.23 -11.82 -3.71
CA GLN A 77 11.65 -12.09 -3.91
C GLN A 77 12.57 -10.87 -3.65
N VAL A 78 12.02 -9.68 -3.43
CA VAL A 78 12.83 -8.48 -3.11
C VAL A 78 13.16 -8.38 -1.61
N TYR A 79 12.41 -9.03 -0.71
CA TYR A 79 12.67 -8.93 0.73
C TYR A 79 13.76 -9.86 1.26
N THR A 80 14.26 -10.78 0.43
CA THR A 80 15.43 -11.61 0.76
C THR A 80 16.75 -10.89 0.49
N ARG A 81 16.72 -9.69 -0.11
CA ARG A 81 17.90 -8.81 -0.26
C ARG A 81 17.74 -7.56 0.61
N LEU A 82 17.59 -7.77 1.92
CA LEU A 82 18.19 -6.85 2.88
C LEU A 82 19.65 -7.30 3.04
N ASP A 83 20.43 -7.08 1.99
CA ASP A 83 21.88 -7.03 2.11
C ASP A 83 22.22 -5.68 2.74
N PHE A 84 23.17 -5.70 3.68
CA PHE A 84 23.85 -4.51 4.20
C PHE A 84 24.47 -3.67 3.09
#